data_AF-D4DAT2-F1
#
_entry.id   AF-D4DAT2-F1
#
_cell.length_a   1.000
_cell.length_b   1.000
_cell.length_c   1.000
_cell.angle_alpha   90.00
_cell.angle_beta   90.00
_cell.angle_gamma   90.00
#
_symmetry.space_group_name_H-M   'P 1'
#
loop_
_entity.id
_entity.type
_entity.pdbx_description
1 polymer ?
#
loop_
_entity_poly.entity_id
_entity_poly.type
_entity_poly.pdbx_seq_one_letter_code
_entity_poly.pdbx_strand_id
1 'polypeptide(L)'
;MLHIKDEISEIPDIESHALKEGILQAQRKVGLLVDQRDEELSRENSPPTNPPFAILDAMIGPYFATTNHHFPIWTKERFIRMATNLRQSTSPDPDLASIICCNNLVLMAMSADSLCSYRREPMPSKQARKPSSIDCDIVEGFLANAKRALKNIDQLISPRLINVQALLSMYIVAQEHLSKGLSETLFALAAQCAKSIGIHQWNSFRGGLTDEDVEERRNISYCLYVLDKAVCWTAGSSPNIPATDMYFDPCLTPSERNVVSCLVAKTEMAKIEETVYLEVYANQVKAKNEDQVREFATTILSRLQSWLADSGIDFDKIQNFPKSSAPNLQLAIRYLCVQLLLIWPHKKHPDGIFQRGQEVAKMCMKYLICLWNSPPDQGNHAIFPLSVYPSPVFVVCWLEDVKI
;
A
#
# COMPACT_ATOMS: atom_id res chain seq x y z
N MET A 1 30.88 2.02 9.80
CA MET A 1 31.39 2.39 8.46
C MET A 1 31.48 1.08 7.68
N LEU A 2 30.47 0.81 6.85
CA LEU A 2 30.17 -0.50 6.26
C LEU A 2 31.10 -0.82 5.08
N HIS A 3 31.78 -1.98 5.10
CA HIS A 3 32.58 -2.53 4.01
C HIS A 3 31.71 -3.45 3.11
N ILE A 4 30.64 -2.89 2.52
CA ILE A 4 29.73 -3.62 1.60
C ILE A 4 30.36 -3.82 0.20
N LYS A 5 31.59 -3.36 -0.03
CA LYS A 5 32.18 -3.31 -1.37
C LYS A 5 32.69 -4.65 -1.91
N ASP A 6 32.99 -5.61 -1.04
CA ASP A 6 33.90 -6.69 -1.44
C ASP A 6 33.23 -8.04 -1.74
N GLU A 7 31.91 -8.19 -1.54
CA GLU A 7 31.22 -9.50 -1.76
C GLU A 7 30.19 -9.54 -2.91
N ILE A 8 30.05 -8.47 -3.71
CA ILE A 8 29.13 -8.45 -4.89
C ILE A 8 29.93 -8.50 -6.21
N SER A 9 31.16 -9.00 -6.18
CA SER A 9 32.09 -8.89 -7.32
C SER A 9 31.82 -9.83 -8.51
N GLU A 10 30.66 -10.48 -8.60
CA GLU A 10 30.30 -11.35 -9.72
C GLU A 10 28.85 -11.15 -10.21
N ILE A 11 28.46 -9.90 -10.51
CA ILE A 11 27.22 -9.60 -11.25
C ILE A 11 27.50 -8.42 -12.21
N PRO A 12 27.14 -8.51 -13.51
CA PRO A 12 27.62 -7.58 -14.53
C PRO A 12 27.24 -6.11 -14.26
N ASP A 13 28.17 -5.21 -14.60
CA ASP A 13 28.26 -3.77 -14.28
C ASP A 13 26.99 -2.91 -14.48
N ILE A 14 26.00 -3.39 -15.23
CA ILE A 14 24.73 -2.68 -15.48
C ILE A 14 23.85 -2.67 -14.20
N GLU A 15 23.92 -3.71 -13.37
CA GLU A 15 23.11 -3.81 -12.13
C GLU A 15 23.64 -2.93 -10.99
N SER A 16 24.96 -2.66 -10.97
CA SER A 16 25.64 -1.85 -9.95
C SER A 16 25.16 -0.39 -9.91
N HIS A 17 24.84 0.19 -11.07
CA HIS A 17 24.40 1.59 -11.17
C HIS A 17 22.93 1.77 -10.78
N ALA A 18 22.04 0.87 -11.22
CA ALA A 18 20.63 0.90 -10.84
C ALA A 18 20.44 0.68 -9.32
N LEU A 19 21.27 -0.19 -8.72
CA LEU A 19 21.31 -0.41 -7.29
C LEU A 19 21.77 0.85 -6.53
N LYS A 20 22.82 1.53 -6.99
CA LYS A 20 23.30 2.79 -6.39
C LYS A 20 22.26 3.90 -6.44
N GLU A 21 21.53 4.04 -7.55
CA GLU A 21 20.45 5.02 -7.67
C GLU A 21 19.27 4.68 -6.74
N GLY A 22 18.91 3.40 -6.64
CA GLY A 22 17.91 2.91 -5.68
C GLY A 22 18.29 3.20 -4.23
N ILE A 23 19.56 3.02 -3.86
CA ILE A 23 20.09 3.36 -2.53
C ILE A 23 20.00 4.86 -2.28
N LEU A 24 20.37 5.70 -3.24
CA LEU A 24 20.30 7.16 -3.13
C LEU A 24 18.86 7.66 -2.97
N GLN A 25 17.90 7.04 -3.65
CA GLN A 25 16.49 7.35 -3.51
C GLN A 25 15.92 6.88 -2.17
N ALA A 26 16.29 5.68 -1.72
CA ALA A 26 15.94 5.20 -0.39
C ALA A 26 16.49 6.14 0.70
N GLN A 27 17.74 6.59 0.56
CA GLN A 27 18.37 7.55 1.46
C GLN A 27 17.68 8.93 1.44
N ARG A 28 17.24 9.43 0.27
CA ARG A 28 16.45 10.68 0.20
C ARG A 28 15.08 10.52 0.85
N LYS A 29 14.38 9.40 0.62
CA LYS A 29 13.10 9.12 1.28
C LYS A 29 13.27 9.00 2.79
N VAL A 30 14.32 8.33 3.26
CA VAL A 30 14.65 8.27 4.69
C VAL A 30 15.01 9.65 5.22
N GLY A 31 15.77 10.46 4.48
CA GLY A 31 16.08 11.85 4.85
C GLY A 31 14.84 12.72 5.00
N LEU A 32 13.89 12.63 4.06
CA LEU A 32 12.59 13.31 4.15
C LEU A 32 11.78 12.83 5.36
N LEU A 33 11.79 11.54 5.68
CA LEU A 33 11.13 10.98 6.86
C LEU A 33 11.80 11.39 8.19
N VAL A 34 13.10 11.70 8.17
CA VAL A 34 13.88 12.13 9.34
C VAL A 34 13.77 13.64 9.56
N ASP A 35 13.67 14.43 8.49
CA ASP A 35 13.51 15.90 8.53
C ASP A 35 12.06 16.33 8.81
N GLN A 36 11.08 15.44 8.69
CA GLN A 36 9.68 15.66 9.09
C GLN A 36 9.49 15.69 10.64
N ARG A 37 10.40 16.34 11.38
CA ARG A 37 10.08 16.80 12.72
C ARG A 37 9.08 17.95 12.62
N ASP A 38 7.83 17.63 12.93
CA ASP A 38 6.75 18.55 13.29
C ASP A 38 6.81 19.92 12.56
N GLU A 39 6.50 19.93 11.25
CA GLU A 39 6.05 21.16 10.63
C GLU A 39 4.76 21.59 11.35
N GLU A 40 4.87 22.62 12.20
CA GLU A 40 3.72 23.26 12.84
C GLU A 40 2.67 23.56 11.78
N LEU A 41 1.49 22.97 11.91
CA LEU A 41 0.32 23.29 11.10
C LEU A 41 0.03 24.79 11.25
N SER A 42 0.56 25.61 10.34
CA SER A 42 0.48 27.08 10.35
C SER A 42 -0.94 27.57 10.66
N ARG A 43 -1.13 28.63 11.46
CA ARG A 43 -2.42 29.04 12.10
C ARG A 43 -3.58 29.47 11.17
N GLU A 44 -3.48 29.32 9.86
CA GLU A 44 -4.63 29.58 8.98
C GLU A 44 -5.69 28.47 9.10
N ASN A 45 -6.84 28.81 9.68
CA ASN A 45 -8.01 27.93 9.86
C ASN A 45 -8.92 27.89 8.63
N SER A 46 -8.40 28.15 7.43
CA SER A 46 -9.22 28.12 6.21
C SER A 46 -9.66 26.68 5.90
N PRO A 47 -10.92 26.47 5.49
CA PRO A 47 -11.37 25.16 5.03
C PRO A 47 -10.67 24.76 3.72
N PRO A 48 -10.61 23.45 3.40
CA PRO A 48 -10.16 22.98 2.09
C PRO A 48 -10.97 23.63 0.96
N THR A 49 -10.28 23.99 -0.13
CA THR A 49 -10.93 24.60 -1.29
C THR A 49 -11.09 23.58 -2.42
N ASN A 50 -12.05 23.84 -3.31
CA ASN A 50 -12.21 23.07 -4.53
C ASN A 50 -10.90 23.02 -5.32
N PRO A 51 -10.57 21.87 -5.93
CA PRO A 51 -9.41 21.79 -6.81
C PRO A 51 -9.69 22.55 -8.12
N PRO A 52 -8.64 22.99 -8.84
CA PRO A 52 -8.80 23.43 -10.22
C PRO A 52 -9.40 22.30 -11.07
N PHE A 53 -10.66 22.45 -11.49
CA PHE A 53 -11.41 21.39 -12.16
C PHE A 53 -10.75 20.86 -13.44
N ALA A 54 -10.02 21.71 -14.17
CA ALA A 54 -9.27 21.29 -15.34
C ALA A 54 -8.17 20.27 -15.00
N ILE A 55 -7.49 20.44 -13.86
CA ILE A 55 -6.49 19.48 -13.37
C ILE A 55 -7.18 18.21 -12.89
N LEU A 56 -8.28 18.33 -12.15
CA LEU A 56 -9.06 17.18 -11.71
C LEU A 56 -9.50 16.31 -12.89
N ASP A 57 -10.10 16.90 -13.92
CA ASP A 57 -10.58 16.19 -15.12
C ASP A 57 -9.43 15.46 -15.83
N ALA A 58 -8.25 16.09 -15.92
CA ALA A 58 -7.06 15.49 -16.50
C ALA A 58 -6.54 14.30 -15.69
N MET A 59 -6.70 14.30 -14.36
CA MET A 59 -6.14 13.30 -13.45
C MET A 59 -7.08 12.12 -13.15
N ILE A 60 -8.39 12.25 -13.39
CA ILE A 60 -9.35 11.14 -13.21
C ILE A 60 -8.94 9.90 -14.02
N GLY A 61 -8.64 10.07 -15.32
CA GLY A 61 -8.23 8.95 -16.18
C GLY A 61 -6.98 8.23 -15.67
N PRO A 62 -5.86 8.93 -15.46
CA PRO A 62 -4.64 8.37 -14.89
C PRO A 62 -4.83 7.67 -13.54
N TYR A 63 -5.59 8.25 -12.61
CA TYR A 63 -5.86 7.63 -11.30
C TYR A 63 -6.53 6.26 -11.45
N PHE A 64 -7.61 6.19 -12.23
CA PHE A 64 -8.37 4.95 -12.39
C PHE A 64 -7.63 3.88 -13.20
N ALA A 65 -6.67 4.28 -14.05
CA ALA A 65 -5.81 3.36 -14.79
C ALA A 65 -4.63 2.81 -13.97
N THR A 66 -4.31 3.41 -12.83
CA THR A 66 -3.11 3.11 -12.05
C THR A 66 -3.46 2.82 -10.58
N THR A 67 -3.54 3.85 -9.74
CA THR A 67 -3.74 3.76 -8.29
C THR A 67 -4.99 2.97 -7.90
N ASN A 68 -6.11 3.16 -8.61
CA ASN A 68 -7.38 2.51 -8.28
C ASN A 68 -7.30 0.97 -8.35
N HIS A 69 -6.40 0.40 -9.18
CA HIS A 69 -6.22 -1.05 -9.24
C HIS A 69 -5.66 -1.63 -7.93
N HIS A 70 -4.93 -0.83 -7.15
CA HIS A 70 -4.32 -1.25 -5.89
C HIS A 70 -5.13 -0.80 -4.68
N PHE A 71 -5.88 0.29 -4.84
CA PHE A 71 -6.69 0.91 -3.80
C PHE A 71 -8.09 1.32 -4.33
N PRO A 72 -8.96 0.36 -4.67
CA PRO A 72 -10.25 0.62 -5.33
C PRO A 72 -11.32 1.11 -4.36
N ILE A 73 -11.08 2.25 -3.68
CA ILE A 73 -12.06 2.86 -2.77
C ILE A 73 -13.17 3.62 -3.50
N TRP A 74 -13.02 3.84 -4.81
CA TRP A 74 -13.98 4.52 -5.67
C TRP A 74 -14.28 3.70 -6.93
N THR A 75 -15.50 3.84 -7.44
CA THR A 75 -15.85 3.53 -8.83
C THR A 75 -15.72 4.78 -9.70
N LYS A 76 -15.34 4.61 -10.97
CA LYS A 76 -15.07 5.74 -11.87
C LYS A 76 -16.32 6.56 -12.11
N GLU A 77 -17.44 5.89 -12.34
CA GLU A 77 -18.74 6.49 -12.65
C GLU A 77 -19.25 7.31 -11.46
N ARG A 78 -19.18 6.77 -10.24
CA ARG A 78 -19.60 7.49 -9.03
C ARG A 78 -18.69 8.68 -8.73
N PHE A 79 -17.38 8.52 -8.94
CA PHE A 79 -16.43 9.63 -8.75
C PHE A 79 -16.69 10.78 -9.73
N ILE A 80 -16.91 10.47 -11.01
CA ILE A 80 -17.26 11.50 -12.03
C ILE A 80 -18.56 12.21 -11.66
N ARG A 81 -19.58 11.47 -11.21
CA ARG A 81 -20.85 12.02 -10.75
C ARG A 81 -20.67 12.94 -9.53
N MET A 82 -19.86 12.52 -8.56
CA MET A 82 -19.50 13.33 -7.39
C MET A 82 -18.76 14.62 -7.81
N ALA A 83 -17.75 14.54 -8.68
CA ALA A 83 -17.00 15.70 -9.16
C ALA A 83 -17.90 16.69 -9.94
N THR A 84 -18.85 16.17 -10.72
CA THR A 84 -19.84 16.98 -11.44
C THR A 84 -20.77 17.70 -10.48
N ASN A 85 -21.30 17.00 -9.47
CA ASN A 85 -22.14 17.59 -8.43
C ASN A 85 -21.39 18.66 -7.64
N LEU A 86 -20.11 18.43 -7.31
CA LEU A 86 -19.26 19.41 -6.61
C LEU A 86 -19.07 20.68 -7.44
N ARG A 87 -18.90 20.56 -8.76
CA ARG A 87 -18.77 21.70 -9.68
C ARG A 87 -20.07 22.52 -9.80
N GLN A 88 -21.21 21.84 -9.75
CA GLN A 88 -22.53 22.47 -9.92
C GLN A 88 -23.13 22.96 -8.60
N SER A 89 -22.56 22.55 -7.46
CA SER A 89 -23.06 22.93 -6.15
C SER A 89 -22.99 24.45 -5.94
N THR A 90 -24.13 25.03 -5.60
CA THR A 90 -24.28 26.42 -5.13
C THR A 90 -24.56 26.47 -3.62
N SER A 91 -24.46 25.32 -2.93
CA SER A 91 -24.71 25.20 -1.50
C SER A 91 -23.77 26.13 -0.71
N PRO A 92 -24.29 26.88 0.28
CA PRO A 92 -23.45 27.67 1.17
C PRO A 92 -22.55 26.78 2.06
N ASP A 93 -22.97 25.54 2.31
CA ASP A 93 -22.22 24.54 3.07
C ASP A 93 -21.54 23.58 2.09
N PRO A 94 -20.22 23.69 1.87
CA PRO A 94 -19.49 22.81 0.97
C PRO A 94 -19.34 21.41 1.59
N ASP A 95 -19.58 20.37 0.80
CA ASP A 95 -19.29 18.99 1.23
C ASP A 95 -17.78 18.73 1.26
N LEU A 96 -17.16 18.99 2.40
CA LEU A 96 -15.71 18.87 2.58
C LEU A 96 -15.18 17.48 2.19
N ALA A 97 -15.94 16.41 2.44
CA ALA A 97 -15.52 15.07 2.08
C ALA A 97 -15.36 14.91 0.56
N SER A 98 -16.28 15.45 -0.23
CA SER A 98 -16.16 15.48 -1.70
C SER A 98 -14.98 16.33 -2.17
N ILE A 99 -14.76 17.50 -1.56
CA ILE A 99 -13.61 18.38 -1.87
C ILE A 99 -12.28 17.64 -1.63
N ILE A 100 -12.17 16.95 -0.51
CA ILE A 100 -10.96 16.22 -0.12
C ILE A 100 -10.74 15.03 -1.05
N CYS A 101 -11.77 14.24 -1.35
CA CYS A 101 -11.68 13.15 -2.32
C CYS A 101 -11.15 13.65 -3.68
N CYS A 102 -11.65 14.78 -4.18
CA CYS A 102 -11.18 15.36 -5.45
C CYS A 102 -9.73 15.86 -5.38
N ASN A 103 -9.34 16.58 -4.33
CA ASN A 103 -7.95 17.05 -4.16
C ASN A 103 -6.97 15.86 -4.01
N ASN A 104 -7.33 14.87 -3.20
CA ASN A 104 -6.48 13.72 -2.94
C ASN A 104 -6.36 12.79 -4.15
N LEU A 105 -7.40 12.67 -4.98
CA LEU A 105 -7.29 11.94 -6.25
C LEU A 105 -6.18 12.54 -7.13
N VAL A 106 -6.12 13.88 -7.22
CA VAL A 106 -5.08 14.56 -7.99
C VAL A 106 -3.70 14.27 -7.42
N LEU A 107 -3.50 14.41 -6.10
CA LEU A 107 -2.23 14.10 -5.45
C LEU A 107 -1.77 12.66 -5.71
N MET A 108 -2.68 11.69 -5.55
CA MET A 108 -2.39 10.28 -5.77
C MET A 108 -2.05 9.99 -7.24
N ALA A 109 -2.73 10.64 -8.19
CA ALA A 109 -2.45 10.48 -9.62
C ALA A 109 -1.09 11.09 -10.01
N MET A 110 -0.80 12.31 -9.54
CA MET A 110 0.45 13.00 -9.82
C MET A 110 1.65 12.30 -9.19
N SER A 111 1.49 11.76 -7.98
CA SER A 111 2.54 11.00 -7.30
C SER A 111 2.88 9.72 -8.06
N ALA A 112 1.88 9.05 -8.62
CA ALA A 112 2.07 7.89 -9.49
C ALA A 112 2.80 8.24 -10.80
N ASP A 113 2.47 9.38 -11.42
CA ASP A 113 3.07 9.81 -12.70
C ASP A 113 4.50 10.37 -12.54
N SER A 114 4.79 11.09 -11.46
CA SER A 114 6.13 11.59 -11.13
C SER A 114 7.13 10.44 -10.96
N LEU A 115 6.71 9.36 -10.27
CA LEU A 115 7.49 8.12 -10.16
C LEU A 115 7.76 7.46 -11.52
N CYS A 116 6.82 7.56 -12.47
CA CYS A 116 7.01 7.07 -13.84
C CYS A 116 8.01 7.94 -14.64
N SER A 117 7.91 9.26 -14.50
CA SER A 117 8.65 10.24 -15.30
C SER A 117 10.14 10.27 -14.97
N TYR A 118 10.50 10.19 -13.68
CA TYR A 118 11.90 10.18 -13.22
C TYR A 118 12.72 8.98 -13.76
N ARG A 119 12.02 7.95 -14.26
CA ARG A 119 12.62 6.72 -14.74
C ARG A 119 12.72 6.61 -16.25
N ARG A 120 11.89 7.34 -16.99
CA ARG A 120 11.92 7.32 -18.46
C ARG A 120 13.18 7.93 -19.04
N GLU A 121 14.01 8.65 -18.28
CA GLU A 121 15.27 9.22 -18.78
C GLU A 121 16.39 8.17 -18.81
N PRO A 122 16.81 7.68 -20.00
CA PRO A 122 18.03 6.90 -20.15
C PRO A 122 19.16 7.90 -20.38
N MET A 123 20.17 7.87 -19.51
CA MET A 123 21.43 8.64 -19.60
C MET A 123 21.33 10.13 -19.26
N PRO A 124 22.34 10.67 -18.55
CA PRO A 124 22.49 12.11 -18.39
C PRO A 124 23.03 12.70 -19.70
N SER A 125 22.13 13.03 -20.63
CA SER A 125 22.39 14.24 -21.42
C SER A 125 22.29 15.43 -20.44
N LYS A 126 23.08 16.49 -20.64
CA LYS A 126 23.27 17.61 -19.69
C LYS A 126 22.00 18.44 -19.35
N GLN A 127 20.81 17.91 -19.62
CA GLN A 127 19.51 18.44 -19.25
C GLN A 127 18.65 17.28 -18.73
N ALA A 128 18.99 16.73 -17.57
CA ALA A 128 18.01 15.99 -16.77
C ALA A 128 16.83 16.95 -16.54
N ARG A 129 15.63 16.63 -17.02
CA ARG A 129 14.45 17.39 -16.67
C ARG A 129 14.21 17.12 -15.19
N LYS A 130 14.73 18.04 -14.35
CA LYS A 130 14.19 18.26 -13.01
C LYS A 130 12.65 18.28 -13.14
N PRO A 131 11.89 17.71 -12.19
CA PRO A 131 10.45 17.94 -12.15
C PRO A 131 10.24 19.43 -12.37
N SER A 132 9.42 19.79 -13.37
CA SER A 132 9.29 21.19 -13.73
C SER A 132 8.88 21.94 -12.47
N SER A 133 9.42 23.13 -12.22
CA SER A 133 9.07 23.88 -10.99
C SER A 133 7.56 24.00 -10.81
N ILE A 134 6.82 24.02 -11.93
CA ILE A 134 5.37 24.03 -12.03
C ILE A 134 4.72 22.77 -11.41
N ASP A 135 5.24 21.56 -11.66
CA ASP A 135 4.67 20.35 -11.08
C ASP A 135 4.84 20.32 -9.56
N CYS A 136 5.98 20.80 -9.06
CA CYS A 136 6.23 20.96 -7.62
C CYS A 136 5.25 21.98 -7.01
N ASP A 137 5.10 23.16 -7.62
CA ASP A 137 4.20 24.21 -7.15
C ASP A 137 2.72 23.72 -7.11
N ILE A 138 2.32 22.92 -8.11
CA ILE A 138 0.99 22.31 -8.14
C ILE A 138 0.82 21.32 -6.97
N VAL A 139 1.76 20.39 -6.79
CA VAL A 139 1.73 19.42 -5.69
C VAL A 139 1.67 20.13 -4.33
N GLU A 140 2.48 21.16 -4.12
CA GLU A 140 2.46 21.97 -2.90
C GLU A 140 1.08 22.62 -2.64
N GLY A 141 0.44 23.14 -3.69
CA GLY A 141 -0.91 23.71 -3.59
C GLY A 141 -1.96 22.68 -3.14
N PHE A 142 -1.91 21.46 -3.67
CA PHE A 142 -2.80 20.38 -3.23
C PHE A 142 -2.44 19.86 -1.82
N LEU A 143 -1.16 19.81 -1.45
CA LEU A 143 -0.72 19.45 -0.10
C LEU A 143 -1.17 20.49 0.94
N ALA A 144 -1.20 21.77 0.57
CA ALA A 144 -1.78 22.81 1.42
C ALA A 144 -3.27 22.53 1.71
N ASN A 145 -4.04 22.04 0.73
CA ASN A 145 -5.41 21.60 0.94
C ASN A 145 -5.52 20.37 1.86
N ALA A 146 -4.62 19.39 1.73
CA ALA A 146 -4.56 18.26 2.67
C ALA A 146 -4.27 18.73 4.11
N LYS A 147 -3.34 19.68 4.29
CA LYS A 147 -3.05 20.30 5.60
C LYS A 147 -4.26 21.07 6.16
N ARG A 148 -5.04 21.77 5.32
CA ARG A 148 -6.31 22.39 5.74
C ARG A 148 -7.37 21.35 6.14
N ALA A 149 -7.42 20.21 5.45
CA ALA A 149 -8.35 19.13 5.77
C ALA A 149 -8.08 18.53 7.16
N LEU A 150 -6.80 18.36 7.53
CA LEU A 150 -6.39 17.92 8.87
C LEU A 150 -6.89 18.85 9.98
N LYS A 151 -6.91 20.17 9.74
CA LYS A 151 -7.46 21.14 10.71
C LYS A 151 -8.97 21.11 10.82
N ASN A 152 -9.66 20.50 9.85
CA ASN A 152 -11.11 20.38 9.79
C ASN A 152 -11.56 18.92 9.93
N ILE A 153 -10.75 18.08 10.59
CA ILE A 153 -10.96 16.63 10.71
C ILE A 153 -12.30 16.27 11.38
N ASP A 154 -12.79 17.12 12.29
CA ASP A 154 -14.07 16.92 13.00
C ASP A 154 -15.27 16.87 12.04
N GLN A 155 -15.17 17.51 10.88
CA GLN A 155 -16.21 17.45 9.84
C GLN A 155 -16.11 16.16 9.01
N LEU A 156 -14.99 15.44 9.08
CA LEU A 156 -14.72 14.21 8.34
C LEU A 156 -15.11 12.95 9.11
N ILE A 157 -15.37 13.03 10.41
CA ILE A 157 -15.78 11.87 11.22
C ILE A 157 -17.28 11.57 11.17
N SER A 158 -18.05 12.29 10.34
CA SER A 158 -19.48 12.01 10.12
C SER A 158 -19.69 10.61 9.50
N PRO A 159 -20.69 9.82 9.95
CA PRO A 159 -20.92 8.45 9.52
C PRO A 159 -21.52 8.38 8.11
N ARG A 160 -20.70 8.65 7.08
CA ARG A 160 -21.06 8.56 5.66
C ARG A 160 -19.98 7.81 4.87
N LEU A 161 -20.38 7.13 3.79
CA LEU A 161 -19.43 6.41 2.94
C LEU A 161 -18.34 7.33 2.37
N ILE A 162 -18.73 8.51 1.90
CA ILE A 162 -17.80 9.51 1.35
C ILE A 162 -16.79 10.01 2.38
N ASN A 163 -17.17 10.04 3.66
CA ASN A 163 -16.28 10.42 4.75
C ASN A 163 -15.20 9.35 4.99
N VAL A 164 -15.57 8.06 4.92
CA VAL A 164 -14.59 6.95 4.97
C VAL A 164 -13.63 7.04 3.78
N GLN A 165 -14.14 7.28 2.58
CA GLN A 165 -13.32 7.47 1.37
C GLN A 165 -12.37 8.67 1.50
N ALA A 166 -12.85 9.79 2.04
CA ALA A 166 -12.03 10.97 2.30
C ALA A 166 -10.90 10.67 3.30
N LEU A 167 -11.22 10.04 4.44
CA LEU A 167 -10.22 9.65 5.45
C LEU A 167 -9.20 8.64 4.91
N LEU A 168 -9.65 7.66 4.11
CA LEU A 168 -8.75 6.68 3.46
C LEU A 168 -7.84 7.32 2.41
N SER A 169 -8.36 8.23 1.58
CA SER A 169 -7.51 8.95 0.63
C SER A 169 -6.52 9.88 1.34
N MET A 170 -6.94 10.51 2.46
CA MET A 170 -6.06 11.29 3.33
C MET A 170 -4.97 10.42 3.96
N TYR A 171 -5.29 9.20 4.38
CA TYR A 171 -4.31 8.24 4.88
C TYR A 171 -3.19 7.98 3.86
N ILE A 172 -3.55 7.74 2.59
CA ILE A 172 -2.57 7.54 1.51
C ILE A 172 -1.71 8.79 1.29
N VAL A 173 -2.33 9.96 1.20
CA VAL A 173 -1.60 11.23 1.05
C VAL A 173 -0.66 11.47 2.24
N ALA A 174 -1.11 11.19 3.46
CA ALA A 174 -0.30 11.36 4.66
C ALA A 174 0.87 10.38 4.72
N GLN A 175 0.67 9.14 4.26
CA GLN A 175 1.73 8.14 4.18
C GLN A 175 2.82 8.53 3.17
N GLU A 176 2.45 9.21 2.08
CA GLU A 176 3.39 9.62 1.03
C GLU A 176 4.10 10.95 1.31
N HIS A 177 3.37 11.94 1.83
CA HIS A 177 3.82 13.34 1.85
C HIS A 177 3.87 13.96 3.24
N LEU A 178 3.29 13.31 4.26
CA LEU A 178 3.26 13.78 5.63
C LEU A 178 3.96 12.76 6.55
N SER A 179 3.63 12.75 7.83
CA SER A 179 4.27 11.88 8.83
C SER A 179 3.53 10.56 9.06
N LYS A 180 4.29 9.54 9.49
CA LYS A 180 3.76 8.22 9.90
C LYS A 180 2.69 8.32 11.00
N GLY A 181 2.89 9.16 12.01
CA GLY A 181 1.91 9.30 13.09
C GLY A 181 0.57 9.88 12.62
N LEU A 182 0.60 10.80 11.66
CA LEU A 182 -0.61 11.36 11.05
C LEU A 182 -1.34 10.31 10.20
N SER A 183 -0.61 9.52 9.41
CA SER A 183 -1.25 8.46 8.61
C SER A 183 -1.89 7.41 9.51
N GLU A 184 -1.21 6.93 10.56
CA GLU A 184 -1.79 5.99 11.53
C GLU A 184 -3.06 6.53 12.20
N THR A 185 -3.07 7.82 12.56
CA THR A 185 -4.25 8.49 13.14
C THR A 185 -5.42 8.53 12.13
N LEU A 186 -5.15 8.92 10.89
CA LEU A 186 -6.16 8.97 9.83
C LEU A 186 -6.72 7.59 9.51
N PHE A 187 -5.88 6.55 9.53
CA PHE A 187 -6.32 5.17 9.36
C PHE A 187 -7.26 4.74 10.49
N ALA A 188 -6.92 5.02 11.75
CA ALA A 188 -7.76 4.70 12.89
C ALA A 188 -9.14 5.38 12.79
N LEU A 189 -9.17 6.66 12.41
CA LEU A 189 -10.41 7.41 12.17
C LEU A 189 -11.24 6.80 11.02
N ALA A 190 -10.59 6.42 9.92
CA ALA A 190 -11.24 5.76 8.79
C ALA A 190 -11.88 4.42 9.20
N ALA A 191 -11.13 3.59 9.94
CA ALA A 191 -11.61 2.30 10.44
C ALA A 191 -12.78 2.46 11.41
N GLN A 192 -12.71 3.43 12.33
CA GLN A 192 -13.80 3.73 13.25
C GLN A 192 -15.05 4.22 12.52
N CYS A 193 -14.91 5.15 11.56
CA CYS A 193 -16.01 5.66 10.75
C CYS A 193 -16.62 4.52 9.90
N ALA A 194 -15.81 3.67 9.28
CA ALA A 194 -16.28 2.52 8.53
C ALA A 194 -17.07 1.52 9.39
N LYS A 195 -16.62 1.30 10.64
CA LYS A 195 -17.33 0.45 11.61
C LYS A 195 -18.69 1.05 11.99
N SER A 196 -18.78 2.36 12.20
CA SER A 196 -20.02 3.02 12.61
C SER A 196 -21.12 2.99 11.54
N ILE A 197 -20.74 2.93 10.25
CA ILE A 197 -21.68 2.78 9.13
C ILE A 197 -21.84 1.34 8.61
N GLY A 198 -21.29 0.36 9.33
CA GLY A 198 -21.46 -1.05 9.03
C GLY A 198 -20.73 -1.58 7.78
N ILE A 199 -19.65 -0.94 7.33
CA ILE A 199 -18.92 -1.37 6.09
C ILE A 199 -18.47 -2.84 6.15
N HIS A 200 -17.99 -3.30 7.31
CA HIS A 200 -17.56 -4.69 7.54
C HIS A 200 -18.66 -5.74 7.30
N GLN A 201 -19.94 -5.33 7.38
CA GLN A 201 -21.13 -6.15 7.13
C GLN A 201 -21.83 -5.76 5.83
N TRP A 202 -21.09 -5.26 4.83
CA TRP A 202 -21.64 -4.81 3.55
C TRP A 202 -22.62 -5.80 2.90
N ASN A 203 -22.41 -7.12 3.08
CA ASN A 203 -23.28 -8.15 2.53
C ASN A 203 -24.68 -8.18 3.17
N SER A 204 -24.82 -7.81 4.43
CA SER A 204 -26.12 -7.72 5.14
C SER A 204 -27.04 -6.64 4.55
N PHE A 205 -26.50 -5.71 3.77
CA PHE A 205 -27.25 -4.66 3.09
C PHE A 205 -27.64 -5.01 1.64
N ARG A 206 -27.31 -6.22 1.16
CA ARG A 206 -27.72 -6.68 -0.17
C ARG A 206 -29.25 -6.64 -0.28
N GLY A 207 -29.76 -6.04 -1.36
CA GLY A 207 -31.20 -5.83 -1.60
C GLY A 207 -31.74 -4.48 -1.11
N GLY A 208 -31.03 -3.77 -0.22
CA GLY A 208 -31.38 -2.40 0.21
C GLY A 208 -30.50 -1.30 -0.39
N LEU A 209 -29.39 -1.68 -1.04
CA LEU A 209 -28.42 -0.80 -1.68
C LEU A 209 -28.32 -1.08 -3.18
N THR A 210 -27.82 -0.10 -3.93
CA THR A 210 -27.46 -0.30 -5.34
C THR A 210 -26.24 -1.23 -5.46
N ASP A 211 -26.07 -1.88 -6.61
CA ASP A 211 -24.90 -2.74 -6.84
C ASP A 211 -23.58 -1.95 -6.74
N GLU A 212 -23.56 -0.68 -7.21
CA GLU A 212 -22.42 0.24 -7.07
C GLU A 212 -22.09 0.51 -5.59
N ASP A 213 -23.10 0.71 -4.74
CA ASP A 213 -22.92 0.92 -3.30
C ASP A 213 -22.36 -0.32 -2.60
N VAL A 214 -22.88 -1.50 -2.96
CA VAL A 214 -22.41 -2.78 -2.43
C VAL A 214 -20.96 -3.02 -2.83
N GLU A 215 -20.60 -2.73 -4.09
CA GLU A 215 -19.25 -2.86 -4.59
C GLU A 215 -18.25 -1.95 -3.87
N GLU A 216 -18.52 -0.65 -3.74
CA GLU A 216 -17.61 0.26 -3.06
C GLU A 216 -17.45 -0.10 -1.58
N ARG A 217 -18.53 -0.46 -0.89
CA ARG A 217 -18.46 -0.90 0.51
C ARG A 217 -17.63 -2.16 0.68
N ARG A 218 -17.81 -3.15 -0.20
CA ARG A 218 -16.98 -4.37 -0.21
C ARG A 218 -15.50 -4.03 -0.41
N ASN A 219 -15.20 -3.24 -1.44
CA ASN A 219 -13.82 -2.89 -1.77
C ASN A 219 -13.16 -2.09 -0.64
N ILE A 220 -13.86 -1.13 -0.05
CA ILE A 220 -13.39 -0.37 1.12
C ILE A 220 -13.16 -1.29 2.31
N SER A 221 -14.07 -2.24 2.57
CA SER A 221 -13.92 -3.22 3.65
C SER A 221 -12.63 -4.03 3.49
N TYR A 222 -12.36 -4.53 2.28
CA TYR A 222 -11.15 -5.30 1.98
C TYR A 222 -9.88 -4.43 2.03
N CYS A 223 -9.93 -3.20 1.51
CA CYS A 223 -8.82 -2.24 1.62
C CYS A 223 -8.47 -1.95 3.09
N LEU A 224 -9.47 -1.67 3.93
CA LEU A 224 -9.27 -1.45 5.37
C LEU A 224 -8.65 -2.66 6.05
N TYR A 225 -9.13 -3.86 5.74
CA TYR A 225 -8.59 -5.09 6.32
C TYR A 225 -7.13 -5.33 5.94
N VAL A 226 -6.76 -5.16 4.67
CA VAL A 226 -5.38 -5.31 4.20
C VAL A 226 -4.47 -4.23 4.81
N LEU A 227 -4.94 -2.99 4.89
CA LEU A 227 -4.19 -1.88 5.49
C LEU A 227 -4.00 -2.05 7.00
N ASP A 228 -5.00 -2.56 7.72
CA ASP A 228 -4.89 -2.87 9.15
C ASP A 228 -3.67 -3.76 9.42
N LYS A 229 -3.50 -4.83 8.64
CA LYS A 229 -2.36 -5.74 8.82
C LYS A 229 -1.04 -5.07 8.48
N ALA A 230 -0.99 -4.28 7.42
CA ALA A 230 0.20 -3.49 7.09
C ALA A 230 0.59 -2.52 8.23
N VAL A 231 -0.39 -1.85 8.85
CA VAL A 231 -0.16 -0.98 10.02
C VAL A 231 0.35 -1.80 11.21
N CYS A 232 -0.24 -2.96 11.51
CA CYS A 232 0.21 -3.82 12.62
C CYS A 232 1.69 -4.20 12.51
N TRP A 233 2.13 -4.59 11.31
CA TRP A 233 3.52 -4.97 11.06
C TRP A 233 4.50 -3.80 11.19
N THR A 234 4.04 -2.56 11.02
CA THR A 234 4.91 -1.37 11.02
C THR A 234 4.88 -0.59 12.32
N ALA A 235 3.76 -0.60 13.01
CA ALA A 235 3.57 0.03 14.31
C ALA A 235 3.86 -0.94 15.47
N GLY A 236 3.90 -2.25 15.22
CA GLY A 236 3.97 -3.26 16.28
C GLY A 236 2.70 -3.32 17.13
N SER A 237 1.56 -2.92 16.56
CA SER A 237 0.25 -2.89 17.21
C SER A 237 -0.59 -4.13 16.87
N SER A 238 -1.53 -4.45 17.76
CA SER A 238 -2.51 -5.52 17.49
C SER A 238 -3.48 -5.11 16.37
N PRO A 239 -3.98 -6.06 15.55
CA PRO A 239 -4.99 -5.78 14.56
C PRO A 239 -6.28 -5.19 15.14
N ASN A 240 -6.79 -4.13 14.51
CA ASN A 240 -8.04 -3.48 14.91
C ASN A 240 -9.25 -4.12 14.23
N ILE A 241 -9.05 -4.77 13.08
CA ILE A 241 -10.11 -5.37 12.27
C ILE A 241 -9.83 -6.86 12.15
N PRO A 242 -10.26 -7.69 13.12
CA PRO A 242 -9.98 -9.13 13.08
C PRO A 242 -10.71 -9.81 11.93
N ALA A 243 -10.14 -10.89 11.39
CA ALA A 243 -10.81 -11.68 10.34
C ALA A 243 -12.24 -12.14 10.72
N THR A 244 -12.51 -12.35 12.00
CA THR A 244 -13.85 -12.76 12.50
C THR A 244 -14.92 -11.70 12.31
N ASP A 245 -14.54 -10.43 12.22
CA ASP A 245 -15.46 -9.30 12.08
C ASP A 245 -15.76 -8.97 10.60
N MET A 246 -15.10 -9.68 9.68
CA MET A 246 -15.15 -9.42 8.24
C MET A 246 -15.99 -10.46 7.51
N TYR A 247 -16.84 -10.00 6.60
CA TYR A 247 -17.48 -10.88 5.62
C TYR A 247 -16.57 -11.07 4.39
N PHE A 248 -16.16 -12.32 4.15
CA PHE A 248 -15.44 -12.74 2.94
C PHE A 248 -16.41 -13.47 2.02
N ASP A 249 -16.62 -12.94 0.82
CA ASP A 249 -17.53 -13.52 -0.18
C ASP A 249 -16.95 -14.81 -0.78
N PRO A 250 -17.54 -16.00 -0.51
CA PRO A 250 -17.00 -17.27 -1.02
C PRO A 250 -17.12 -17.42 -2.54
N CYS A 251 -17.98 -16.63 -3.19
CA CYS A 251 -18.15 -16.66 -4.64
C CYS A 251 -17.09 -15.85 -5.39
N LEU A 252 -16.31 -15.02 -4.68
CA LEU A 252 -15.22 -14.28 -5.27
C LEU A 252 -13.95 -15.13 -5.23
N THR A 253 -13.58 -15.71 -6.37
CA THR A 253 -12.30 -16.39 -6.53
C THR A 253 -11.27 -15.44 -7.16
N PRO A 254 -10.00 -15.49 -6.72
CA PRO A 254 -8.92 -14.86 -7.46
C PRO A 254 -8.87 -15.45 -8.88
N SER A 255 -9.06 -14.63 -9.90
CA SER A 255 -8.84 -14.98 -11.31
C SER A 255 -7.98 -13.92 -12.01
N GLU A 256 -7.13 -14.33 -12.95
CA GLU A 256 -5.94 -13.59 -13.40
C GLU A 256 -6.14 -12.19 -14.02
N ARG A 257 -7.35 -11.62 -14.14
CA ARG A 257 -7.59 -10.43 -14.98
C ARG A 257 -8.49 -9.31 -14.45
N ASN A 258 -8.87 -9.30 -13.17
CA ASN A 258 -9.71 -8.21 -12.61
C ASN A 258 -9.08 -7.57 -11.35
N VAL A 259 -9.22 -6.25 -11.20
CA VAL A 259 -8.90 -5.48 -9.97
C VAL A 259 -9.49 -6.14 -8.73
N VAL A 260 -10.75 -6.60 -8.83
CA VAL A 260 -11.44 -7.32 -7.75
C VAL A 260 -10.69 -8.59 -7.34
N SER A 261 -10.13 -9.32 -8.30
CA SER A 261 -9.36 -10.55 -8.03
C SER A 261 -8.05 -10.26 -7.29
N CYS A 262 -7.32 -9.20 -7.69
CA CYS A 262 -6.08 -8.81 -7.01
C CYS A 262 -6.36 -8.40 -5.55
N LEU A 263 -7.44 -7.65 -5.30
CA LEU A 263 -7.84 -7.26 -3.95
C LEU A 263 -8.25 -8.48 -3.10
N VAL A 264 -8.97 -9.43 -3.68
CA VAL A 264 -9.34 -10.69 -3.01
C VAL A 264 -8.10 -11.50 -2.66
N ALA A 265 -7.14 -11.65 -3.59
CA ALA A 265 -5.88 -12.34 -3.33
C ALA A 265 -5.09 -11.68 -2.18
N LYS A 266 -5.00 -10.34 -2.16
CA LYS A 266 -4.39 -9.58 -1.05
C LYS A 266 -5.11 -9.81 0.27
N THR A 267 -6.43 -9.89 0.24
CA THR A 267 -7.27 -10.09 1.43
C THR A 267 -7.06 -11.48 2.02
N GLU A 268 -7.01 -12.52 1.19
CA GLU A 268 -6.70 -13.87 1.65
C GLU A 268 -5.26 -14.01 2.17
N MET A 269 -4.30 -13.33 1.55
CA MET A 269 -2.93 -13.25 2.09
C MET A 269 -2.91 -12.55 3.47
N ALA A 270 -3.65 -11.45 3.63
CA ALA A 270 -3.74 -10.72 4.89
C ALA A 270 -4.29 -11.58 6.05
N LYS A 271 -5.14 -12.58 5.77
CA LYS A 271 -5.60 -13.55 6.80
C LYS A 271 -4.49 -14.48 7.26
N ILE A 272 -3.56 -14.84 6.38
CA ILE A 272 -2.37 -15.62 6.74
C ILE A 272 -1.41 -14.74 7.54
N GLU A 273 -1.16 -13.51 7.08
CA GLU A 273 -0.35 -12.50 7.77
C GLU A 273 -0.85 -12.26 9.20
N GLU A 274 -2.16 -12.07 9.38
CA GLU A 274 -2.78 -11.90 10.70
C GLU A 274 -2.54 -13.11 11.61
N THR A 275 -2.67 -14.33 11.08
CA THR A 275 -2.42 -15.54 11.86
C THR A 275 -0.96 -15.58 12.33
N VAL A 276 -0.01 -15.31 11.44
CA VAL A 276 1.42 -15.27 11.79
C VAL A 276 1.70 -14.19 12.83
N TYR A 277 1.13 -13.00 12.66
CA TYR A 277 1.32 -11.90 13.61
C TYR A 277 0.83 -12.27 15.02
N LEU A 278 -0.41 -12.75 15.13
CA LEU A 278 -1.04 -13.06 16.41
C LEU A 278 -0.36 -14.22 17.16
N GLU A 279 0.21 -15.17 16.42
CA GLU A 279 0.80 -16.38 16.98
C GLU A 279 2.31 -16.29 17.23
N VAL A 280 2.99 -15.29 16.67
CA VAL A 280 4.45 -15.17 16.72
C VAL A 280 4.92 -13.81 17.27
N TYR A 281 4.24 -12.72 16.95
CA TYR A 281 4.70 -11.35 17.21
C TYR A 281 3.85 -10.57 18.21
N ALA A 282 2.59 -10.96 18.43
CA ALA A 282 1.72 -10.24 19.37
C ALA A 282 2.25 -10.30 20.81
N ASN A 283 1.98 -9.25 21.59
CA ASN A 283 2.47 -9.10 22.97
C ASN A 283 2.07 -10.23 23.92
N GLN A 284 1.02 -10.99 23.60
CA GLN A 284 0.45 -12.04 24.45
C GLN A 284 0.85 -13.46 24.00
N VAL A 285 1.78 -13.59 23.05
CA VAL A 285 2.22 -14.89 22.53
C VAL A 285 2.88 -15.69 23.65
N LYS A 286 2.39 -16.91 23.84
CA LYS A 286 2.99 -17.88 24.77
C LYS A 286 4.19 -18.54 24.12
N ALA A 287 5.21 -18.81 24.93
CA ALA A 287 6.35 -19.59 24.49
C ALA A 287 5.90 -20.96 23.96
N LYS A 288 6.31 -21.29 22.74
CA LYS A 288 6.07 -22.58 22.08
C LYS A 288 7.35 -23.41 22.17
N ASN A 289 7.19 -24.72 22.35
CA ASN A 289 8.31 -25.65 22.19
C ASN A 289 8.64 -25.86 20.70
N GLU A 290 9.76 -26.52 20.41
CA GLU A 290 10.22 -26.75 19.03
C GLU A 290 9.20 -27.50 18.18
N ASP A 291 8.53 -28.52 18.72
CA ASP A 291 7.52 -29.28 18.00
C ASP A 291 6.28 -28.43 17.65
N GLN A 292 5.81 -27.60 18.58
CA GLN A 292 4.71 -26.66 18.37
C GLN A 292 5.07 -25.59 17.34
N VAL A 293 6.32 -25.09 17.36
CA VAL A 293 6.83 -24.15 16.36
C VAL A 293 6.85 -24.81 14.97
N ARG A 294 7.32 -26.05 14.87
CA ARG A 294 7.35 -26.81 13.61
C ARG A 294 5.95 -27.07 13.07
N GLU A 295 5.02 -27.54 13.91
CA GLU A 295 3.63 -27.82 13.53
C GLU A 295 2.92 -26.55 13.03
N PHE A 296 3.08 -25.45 13.76
CA PHE A 296 2.55 -24.15 13.36
C PHE A 296 3.14 -23.69 12.01
N ALA A 297 4.46 -23.74 11.85
CA ALA A 297 5.10 -23.34 10.62
C ALA A 297 4.65 -24.19 9.42
N THR A 298 4.49 -25.51 9.62
CA THR A 298 4.00 -26.42 8.58
C THR A 298 2.58 -26.07 8.16
N THR A 299 1.72 -25.74 9.12
CA THR A 299 0.35 -25.30 8.87
C THR A 299 0.31 -24.00 8.07
N ILE A 300 1.11 -23.01 8.44
CA ILE A 300 1.19 -21.73 7.71
C ILE A 300 1.75 -21.93 6.31
N LEU A 301 2.80 -22.72 6.14
CA LEU A 301 3.37 -23.00 4.82
C LEU A 301 2.37 -23.75 3.93
N SER A 302 1.61 -24.70 4.46
CA SER A 302 0.54 -25.37 3.72
C SER A 302 -0.55 -24.39 3.27
N ARG A 303 -0.97 -23.47 4.14
CA ARG A 303 -1.93 -22.40 3.79
C ARG A 303 -1.39 -21.46 2.72
N LEU A 304 -0.11 -21.10 2.80
CA LEU A 304 0.57 -20.28 1.80
C LEU A 304 0.61 -20.99 0.43
N GLN A 305 0.88 -22.29 0.41
CA GLN A 305 0.87 -23.10 -0.82
C GLN A 305 -0.54 -23.22 -1.42
N SER A 306 -1.57 -23.41 -0.59
CA SER A 306 -2.96 -23.40 -1.06
C SER A 306 -3.32 -22.04 -1.67
N TRP A 307 -3.02 -20.95 -0.94
CA TRP A 307 -3.23 -19.59 -1.44
C TRP A 307 -2.51 -19.37 -2.78
N LEU A 308 -1.29 -19.91 -2.92
CA LEU A 308 -0.54 -19.79 -4.16
C LEU A 308 -1.27 -20.46 -5.33
N ALA A 309 -1.73 -21.69 -5.14
CA ALA A 309 -2.49 -22.43 -6.16
C ALA A 309 -3.79 -21.68 -6.54
N ASP A 310 -4.48 -21.11 -5.56
CA ASP A 310 -5.74 -20.40 -5.76
C ASP A 310 -5.56 -18.99 -6.35
N SER A 311 -4.41 -18.35 -6.11
CA SER A 311 -4.12 -16.99 -6.58
C SER A 311 -3.91 -16.86 -8.10
N GLY A 312 -3.70 -17.99 -8.79
CA GLY A 312 -3.31 -18.02 -10.20
C GLY A 312 -1.87 -17.54 -10.46
N ILE A 313 -1.05 -17.38 -9.43
CA ILE A 313 0.34 -16.95 -9.57
C ILE A 313 1.23 -18.17 -9.86
N ASP A 314 1.89 -18.12 -11.01
CA ASP A 314 2.85 -19.13 -11.43
C ASP A 314 4.28 -18.64 -11.15
N PHE A 315 4.90 -19.13 -10.07
CA PHE A 315 6.28 -18.74 -9.71
C PHE A 315 7.31 -19.18 -10.75
N ASP A 316 7.06 -20.26 -11.49
CA ASP A 316 7.96 -20.73 -12.54
C ASP A 316 7.95 -19.74 -13.72
N LYS A 317 6.79 -19.14 -14.03
CA LYS A 317 6.72 -18.03 -14.99
C LYS A 317 7.39 -16.75 -14.48
N ILE A 318 7.32 -16.46 -13.17
CA ILE A 318 7.97 -15.29 -12.57
C ILE A 318 9.50 -15.44 -12.55
N GLN A 319 10.02 -16.63 -12.28
CA GLN A 319 11.47 -16.89 -12.25
C GLN A 319 12.13 -16.74 -13.62
N ASN A 320 11.39 -17.00 -14.70
CA ASN A 320 11.93 -17.15 -16.06
C ASN A 320 11.77 -15.91 -16.97
N PHE A 321 11.13 -14.82 -16.54
CA PHE A 321 10.86 -13.68 -17.45
C PHE A 321 11.01 -12.29 -16.80
N PRO A 322 11.59 -11.31 -17.53
CA PRO A 322 11.50 -9.88 -17.20
C PRO A 322 10.13 -9.24 -17.52
N LYS A 323 9.09 -10.05 -17.82
CA LYS A 323 7.74 -9.61 -18.24
C LYS A 323 6.61 -10.10 -17.32
N SER A 324 6.91 -10.45 -16.06
CA SER A 324 5.83 -10.69 -15.09
C SER A 324 5.06 -9.39 -14.83
N SER A 325 3.74 -9.49 -14.66
CA SER A 325 2.93 -8.32 -14.31
C SER A 325 3.32 -7.84 -12.90
N ALA A 326 3.42 -6.54 -12.68
CA ALA A 326 3.78 -6.03 -11.35
C ALA A 326 2.81 -6.44 -10.23
N PRO A 327 1.49 -6.59 -10.46
CA PRO A 327 0.59 -7.15 -9.45
C PRO A 327 1.00 -8.55 -9.01
N ASN A 328 1.42 -9.42 -9.94
CA ASN A 328 1.91 -10.75 -9.62
C ASN A 328 3.23 -10.70 -8.85
N LEU A 329 4.15 -9.81 -9.24
CA LEU A 329 5.39 -9.59 -8.50
C LEU A 329 5.13 -9.10 -7.07
N GLN A 330 4.18 -8.19 -6.84
CA GLN A 330 3.82 -7.73 -5.50
C GLN A 330 3.28 -8.85 -4.62
N LEU A 331 2.38 -9.66 -5.17
CA LEU A 331 1.80 -10.79 -4.47
C LEU A 331 2.87 -11.85 -4.16
N ALA A 332 3.81 -12.10 -5.07
CA ALA A 332 4.96 -12.98 -4.84
C ALA A 332 5.91 -12.43 -3.77
N ILE A 333 6.19 -11.13 -3.76
CA ILE A 333 6.99 -10.48 -2.72
C ILE A 333 6.31 -10.64 -1.36
N ARG A 334 5.01 -10.36 -1.24
CA ARG A 334 4.26 -10.55 0.01
C ARG A 334 4.32 -11.99 0.49
N TYR A 335 4.10 -12.94 -0.40
CA TYR A 335 4.21 -14.38 -0.11
C TYR A 335 5.58 -14.74 0.51
N LEU A 336 6.68 -14.22 -0.06
CA LEU A 336 8.02 -14.45 0.48
C LEU A 336 8.25 -13.70 1.81
N CYS A 337 7.73 -12.48 1.96
CA CYS A 337 7.81 -11.74 3.22
C CYS A 337 7.12 -12.48 4.36
N VAL A 338 5.95 -13.09 4.14
CA VAL A 338 5.25 -13.88 5.18
C VAL A 338 6.09 -15.08 5.59
N GLN A 339 6.76 -15.76 4.66
CA GLN A 339 7.68 -16.84 5.00
C GLN A 339 8.86 -16.35 5.84
N LEU A 340 9.46 -15.20 5.48
CA LEU A 340 10.54 -14.62 6.27
C LEU A 340 10.10 -14.25 7.69
N LEU A 341 8.90 -13.70 7.83
CA LEU A 341 8.31 -13.38 9.14
C LEU A 341 8.02 -14.63 9.96
N LEU A 342 7.62 -15.73 9.32
CA LEU A 342 7.47 -17.02 10.00
C LEU A 342 8.81 -17.60 10.45
N ILE A 343 9.84 -17.50 9.60
CA ILE A 343 11.15 -18.14 9.82
C ILE A 343 12.01 -17.37 10.83
N TRP A 344 12.01 -16.05 10.73
CA TRP A 344 12.98 -15.19 11.41
C TRP A 344 13.04 -15.36 12.94
N PRO A 345 11.91 -15.38 13.68
CA PRO A 345 11.93 -15.55 15.14
C PRO A 345 12.51 -16.90 15.58
N HIS A 346 12.55 -17.86 14.65
CA HIS A 346 12.98 -19.23 14.88
C HIS A 346 14.22 -19.60 14.03
N LYS A 347 15.05 -18.62 13.63
CA LYS A 347 16.24 -18.83 12.78
C LYS A 347 17.26 -19.85 13.30
N LYS A 348 17.23 -20.19 14.59
CA LYS A 348 18.10 -21.19 15.24
C LYS A 348 17.47 -22.58 15.36
N HIS A 349 16.24 -22.75 14.91
CA HIS A 349 15.52 -24.01 15.02
C HIS A 349 16.19 -25.09 14.15
N PRO A 350 16.32 -26.35 14.64
CA PRO A 350 17.08 -27.40 13.95
C PRO A 350 16.39 -27.91 12.68
N ASP A 351 15.08 -27.69 12.55
CA ASP A 351 14.30 -28.09 11.37
C ASP A 351 14.69 -27.31 10.10
N GLY A 352 14.76 -28.01 8.97
CA GLY A 352 15.16 -27.46 7.68
C GLY A 352 14.26 -26.33 7.16
N ILE A 353 12.99 -26.26 7.59
CA ILE A 353 12.07 -25.15 7.27
C ILE A 353 12.71 -23.80 7.62
N PHE A 354 13.36 -23.71 8.78
CA PHE A 354 13.90 -22.46 9.30
C PHE A 354 15.29 -22.13 8.74
N GLN A 355 15.95 -23.09 8.09
CA GLN A 355 17.25 -22.89 7.45
C GLN A 355 17.14 -22.25 6.06
N ARG A 356 15.93 -22.18 5.48
CA ARG A 356 15.69 -21.62 4.13
C ARG A 356 15.59 -20.10 4.07
N GLY A 357 15.63 -19.40 5.20
CA GLY A 357 15.38 -17.97 5.22
C GLY A 357 16.31 -17.16 4.28
N GLN A 358 17.56 -17.59 4.10
CA GLN A 358 18.51 -16.89 3.22
C GLN A 358 18.14 -17.02 1.74
N GLU A 359 17.69 -18.21 1.33
CA GLU A 359 17.17 -18.47 -0.02
C GLU A 359 15.95 -17.59 -0.28
N VAL A 360 14.99 -17.58 0.66
CA VAL A 360 13.75 -16.81 0.58
C VAL A 360 14.04 -15.30 0.50
N ALA A 361 14.98 -14.80 1.32
CA ALA A 361 15.37 -13.39 1.32
C ALA A 361 16.01 -12.97 -0.02
N LYS A 362 16.90 -13.80 -0.57
CA LYS A 362 17.50 -13.56 -1.90
C LYS A 362 16.45 -13.52 -3.01
N MET A 363 15.49 -14.44 -3.00
CA MET A 363 14.37 -14.44 -3.95
C MET A 363 13.51 -13.18 -3.81
N CYS A 364 13.20 -12.78 -2.56
CA CYS A 364 12.42 -11.59 -2.29
C CYS A 364 13.11 -10.33 -2.82
N MET A 365 14.42 -10.20 -2.59
CA MET A 365 15.22 -9.09 -3.13
C MET A 365 15.27 -9.11 -4.66
N LYS A 366 15.44 -10.28 -5.28
CA LYS A 366 15.39 -10.41 -6.75
C LYS A 366 14.07 -9.89 -7.30
N TYR A 367 12.93 -10.28 -6.70
CA TYR A 367 11.63 -9.81 -7.15
C TYR A 367 11.38 -8.34 -6.84
N LEU A 368 11.88 -7.81 -5.72
CA LEU A 368 11.87 -6.38 -5.44
C LEU A 368 12.65 -5.58 -6.49
N ILE A 369 13.81 -6.07 -6.91
CA ILE A 369 14.62 -5.44 -7.97
C ILE A 369 13.92 -5.56 -9.33
N CYS A 370 13.29 -6.68 -9.65
CA CYS A 370 12.49 -6.83 -10.88
C CYS A 370 11.28 -5.90 -10.89
N LEU A 371 10.54 -5.85 -9.78
CA LEU A 371 9.39 -4.96 -9.60
C LEU A 371 9.84 -3.50 -9.68
N TRP A 372 10.98 -3.19 -9.04
CA TRP A 372 11.66 -1.92 -9.20
C TRP A 372 11.85 -1.74 -10.69
N ASN A 373 12.68 -2.47 -11.40
CA ASN A 373 13.04 -2.21 -12.81
C ASN A 373 11.94 -2.39 -13.89
N SER A 374 10.70 -2.69 -13.52
CA SER A 374 9.59 -2.87 -14.47
C SER A 374 9.18 -1.56 -15.17
N PRO A 375 8.79 -1.59 -16.46
CA PRO A 375 8.51 -0.38 -17.23
C PRO A 375 7.29 0.42 -16.71
N PRO A 376 7.28 1.76 -16.89
CA PRO A 376 6.20 2.67 -16.47
C PRO A 376 4.82 2.35 -17.06
N ASP A 377 4.80 1.70 -18.22
CA ASP A 377 3.63 1.60 -19.09
C ASP A 377 2.58 0.59 -18.60
N GLN A 378 2.79 -0.03 -17.43
CA GLN A 378 1.85 -0.97 -16.81
C GLN A 378 1.05 -0.38 -15.64
N GLY A 379 1.13 0.94 -15.38
CA GLY A 379 0.35 1.59 -14.32
C GLY A 379 0.79 1.26 -12.89
N ASN A 380 2.00 0.72 -12.75
CA ASN A 380 2.45 -0.02 -11.57
C ASN A 380 3.40 0.76 -10.64
N HIS A 381 3.39 2.10 -10.69
CA HIS A 381 4.37 2.92 -9.95
C HIS A 381 3.78 3.67 -8.75
N ALA A 382 2.45 3.70 -8.58
CA ALA A 382 1.75 4.16 -7.37
C ALA A 382 1.99 3.27 -6.12
N ILE A 383 3.02 2.42 -6.14
CA ILE A 383 2.99 1.10 -5.49
C ILE A 383 3.91 0.99 -4.28
N PHE A 384 4.93 1.83 -4.17
CA PHE A 384 5.87 1.75 -3.05
C PHE A 384 5.27 2.10 -1.68
N PRO A 385 4.38 3.09 -1.54
CA PRO A 385 3.74 3.42 -0.26
C PRO A 385 2.63 2.42 0.10
N LEU A 386 1.83 2.02 -0.89
CA LEU A 386 0.63 1.20 -0.71
C LEU A 386 0.87 -0.32 -0.61
N SER A 387 1.98 -0.84 -1.15
CA SER A 387 2.11 -2.28 -1.42
C SER A 387 3.29 -2.97 -0.75
N VAL A 388 4.26 -2.23 -0.20
CA VAL A 388 5.51 -2.79 0.34
C VAL A 388 5.56 -2.69 1.86
N TYR A 389 4.54 -3.26 2.50
CA TYR A 389 4.55 -3.58 3.91
C TYR A 389 4.07 -5.03 4.06
N PRO A 390 4.79 -5.89 4.81
CA PRO A 390 5.95 -5.60 5.67
C PRO A 390 7.25 -5.38 4.86
N SER A 391 7.98 -4.34 5.26
CA SER A 391 8.96 -3.55 4.52
C SER A 391 10.13 -4.32 3.84
N PRO A 392 10.77 -3.74 2.79
CA PRO A 392 12.13 -4.11 2.37
C PRO A 392 13.13 -3.98 3.52
N VAL A 393 12.85 -3.12 4.52
CA VAL A 393 13.65 -2.99 5.75
C VAL A 393 13.69 -4.29 6.53
N PHE A 394 12.61 -5.08 6.59
CA PHE A 394 12.66 -6.38 7.26
C PHE A 394 13.57 -7.36 6.51
N VAL A 395 13.49 -7.37 5.17
CA VAL A 395 14.36 -8.19 4.32
C VAL A 395 15.82 -7.75 4.41
N VAL A 396 16.08 -6.44 4.46
CA VAL A 396 17.42 -5.86 4.63
C VAL A 396 17.97 -6.16 6.02
N CYS A 397 17.20 -5.95 7.10
CA CYS A 397 17.59 -6.34 8.45
C CYS A 397 17.83 -7.85 8.57
N TRP A 398 17.07 -8.67 7.84
CA TRP A 398 17.27 -10.11 7.78
C TRP A 398 18.63 -10.47 7.16
N LEU A 399 19.00 -9.80 6.07
CA LEU A 399 20.30 -9.98 5.41
C LEU A 399 21.47 -9.45 6.27
N GLU A 400 21.28 -8.37 7.01
CA GLU A 400 22.30 -7.79 7.90
C GLU A 400 22.60 -8.66 9.13
N ASP A 401 21.59 -9.21 9.79
CA ASP A 401 21.74 -10.09 10.97
C ASP A 401 22.38 -11.44 10.67
N VAL A 402 22.31 -11.88 9.41
CA VAL A 402 22.84 -13.18 8.98
C VAL A 402 24.32 -13.07 8.58
N LYS A 403 24.91 -11.86 8.59
CA LYS A 403 26.28 -11.57 8.10
C LYS A 403 26.50 -12.20 6.73
N ILE A 404 26.05 -11.48 5.70
CA ILE A 404 26.70 -11.55 4.38
C ILE A 404 27.95 -10.70 4.50
#